data_AF-A0A1J3JM56-F1
#
_entry.id   AF-A0A1J3JM56-F1
#
_cell.length_a   1.000
_cell.length_b   1.000
_cell.length_c   1.000
_cell.angle_alpha   90.00
_cell.angle_beta   90.00
_cell.angle_gamma   90.00
#
_symmetry.space_group_name_H-M   'P 1'
#
loop_
_entity.id
_entity.type
_entity.pdbx_description
1 polymer ?
#
loop_
_entity_poly.entity_id
_entity_poly.type
_entity_poly.pdbx_seq_one_letter_code
_entity_poly.pdbx_strand_id
1 'polypeptide(L)'
;WTSMIRGYDLNGNALDAVSLFKDLLVEENDNGVRRDYYDDAAMLLDSMSMVSVISACSRVSAKGLTESVHSFVIKRGFDRGVSVGNTLLDAYAKGGERGVAVARKIFDRIVDKDRVSYNSIMSVYAQNGMSNEAFDVFRILVNDKVVTFNSITMSTVLLAASHSGALRIGKCIH
;
A
#
# COMPACT_ATOMS: atom_id res chain seq x y z
N TRP A 1 19.47 -5.49 10.15
CA TRP A 1 18.08 -4.99 10.22
C TRP A 1 17.13 -5.72 9.27
N THR A 2 17.31 -5.67 7.94
CA THR A 2 16.45 -6.34 6.93
C THR A 2 16.05 -7.77 7.23
N SER A 3 17.01 -8.68 7.41
CA SER A 3 16.72 -10.11 7.61
C SER A 3 15.90 -10.36 8.88
N MET A 4 16.14 -9.58 9.93
CA MET A 4 15.41 -9.69 11.20
C MET A 4 13.98 -9.15 11.07
N ILE A 5 13.81 -7.96 10.47
CA ILE A 5 12.48 -7.39 10.21
C ILE A 5 11.63 -8.36 9.38
N ARG A 6 12.21 -8.89 8.30
CA ARG A 6 11.54 -9.86 7.43
C ARG A 6 11.24 -11.17 8.17
N GLY A 7 12.16 -11.65 9.00
CA GLY A 7 11.95 -12.84 9.82
C GLY A 7 10.77 -12.67 10.79
N TYR A 8 10.68 -11.54 11.48
CA TYR A 8 9.57 -11.23 12.37
C TYR A 8 8.24 -11.08 11.61
N ASP A 9 8.24 -10.39 10.47
CA ASP A 9 7.05 -10.24 9.61
C ASP A 9 6.50 -11.60 9.16
N LEU A 10 7.37 -12.48 8.63
CA LEU A 10 6.99 -13.81 8.15
C LEU A 10 6.52 -14.75 9.27
N ASN A 11 7.03 -14.57 10.48
CA ASN A 11 6.64 -15.37 11.65
C ASN A 11 5.40 -14.81 12.37
N GLY A 12 4.76 -13.76 11.84
CA GLY A 12 3.56 -13.16 12.43
C GLY A 12 3.83 -12.21 13.60
N ASN A 13 5.09 -11.98 13.96
CA ASN A 13 5.52 -11.13 15.07
C ASN A 13 5.61 -9.66 14.62
N ALA A 14 4.45 -9.09 14.24
CA ALA A 14 4.38 -7.76 13.65
C ALA A 14 4.86 -6.64 14.60
N LEU A 15 4.65 -6.79 15.91
CA LEU A 15 5.10 -5.81 16.90
C LEU A 15 6.62 -5.74 17.00
N ASP A 16 7.30 -6.88 17.01
CA ASP A 16 8.76 -6.96 17.07
C ASP A 16 9.38 -6.39 15.79
N ALA A 17 8.81 -6.72 14.62
CA ALA A 17 9.23 -6.14 13.34
C ALA A 17 9.15 -4.60 13.35
N VAL A 18 8.08 -4.05 13.94
CA VAL A 18 7.87 -2.61 14.07
C VAL A 18 8.82 -1.97 15.08
N SER A 19 9.06 -2.62 16.22
CA SER A 19 10.02 -2.13 17.23
C SER A 19 11.41 -2.03 16.62
N LEU A 20 11.83 -3.10 15.95
CA LEU A 20 13.12 -3.19 15.29
C LEU A 20 13.27 -2.14 14.17
N PHE A 21 12.19 -1.82 13.45
CA PHE A 21 12.20 -0.72 12.49
C PHE A 21 12.37 0.66 13.17
N LYS A 22 11.73 0.89 14.33
CA LYS A 22 11.91 2.15 15.08
C LYS A 22 13.34 2.31 15.57
N ASP A 23 13.95 1.23 16.07
CA ASP A 23 15.34 1.25 16.54
C ASP A 23 16.29 1.59 15.39
N LEU A 24 16.07 1.01 14.20
CA LEU A 24 16.80 1.38 12.98
C LEU A 24 16.66 2.88 12.65
N LEU A 25 15.45 3.43 12.75
CA LEU A 25 15.23 4.86 12.45
C LEU A 25 15.96 5.78 13.43
N VAL A 26 16.08 5.37 14.70
CA VAL A 26 16.84 6.12 15.72
C VAL A 26 18.33 6.05 15.40
N GLU A 27 18.87 4.86 15.11
CA GLU A 27 20.28 4.71 14.72
C GLU A 27 20.64 5.50 13.45
N GLU A 28 19.76 5.53 12.44
CA GLU A 28 20.01 6.32 11.23
C GLU A 28 20.01 7.84 11.48
N ASN A 29 19.19 8.32 12.43
CA ASN A 29 19.16 9.73 12.80
C ASN A 29 20.35 10.14 13.67
N ASP A 30 20.76 9.30 14.61
CA ASP A 30 21.89 9.58 15.52
C ASP A 30 23.25 9.53 14.80
N ASN A 31 23.37 8.71 13.75
CA ASN A 31 24.61 8.60 12.97
C ASN A 31 24.83 9.74 11.97
N GLY A 32 24.05 10.83 12.05
CA GLY A 32 24.37 12.15 11.50
C GLY A 32 25.07 12.12 10.13
N VAL A 33 24.33 11.76 9.08
CA VAL A 33 24.62 12.11 7.67
C VAL A 33 26.11 12.37 7.36
N ARG A 34 26.94 11.32 7.31
CA ARG A 34 28.09 11.31 6.39
C ARG A 34 27.59 10.82 5.04
N ARG A 35 27.03 11.74 4.25
CA ARG A 35 26.42 11.49 2.92
C ARG A 35 27.45 11.42 1.78
N ASP A 36 28.74 11.46 2.09
CA ASP A 36 29.75 11.84 1.11
C ASP A 36 30.71 10.71 0.75
N TYR A 37 30.46 9.46 1.18
CA TYR A 37 31.40 8.36 0.95
C TYR A 37 30.68 7.03 0.66
N TYR A 38 30.65 6.68 -0.62
CA TYR A 38 30.32 5.39 -1.23
C TYR A 38 28.96 4.72 -0.91
N ASP A 39 28.20 4.63 -2.00
CA ASP A 39 26.89 4.04 -2.31
C ASP A 39 26.56 2.61 -1.80
N ASP A 40 27.41 1.97 -0.98
CA ASP A 40 27.22 0.55 -0.59
C ASP A 40 26.70 0.37 0.85
N ALA A 41 26.98 1.29 1.77
CA ALA A 41 26.46 1.22 3.15
C ALA A 41 25.01 1.74 3.28
N ALA A 42 24.52 2.46 2.26
CA ALA A 42 23.15 2.97 2.17
C ALA A 42 22.10 1.91 1.82
N MET A 43 22.53 0.64 1.61
CA MET A 43 21.67 -0.52 1.32
C MET A 43 21.01 -1.18 2.56
N LEU A 44 20.85 -0.46 3.67
CA LEU A 44 20.27 -1.06 4.89
C LEU A 44 18.80 -1.46 4.76
N LEU A 45 18.05 -0.86 3.83
CA LEU A 45 16.67 -1.20 3.54
C LEU A 45 16.48 -1.21 2.02
N ASP A 46 16.02 -2.33 1.49
CA ASP A 46 15.61 -2.48 0.10
C ASP A 46 14.07 -2.46 -0.02
N SER A 47 13.57 -2.51 -1.25
CA SER A 47 12.12 -2.56 -1.52
C SER A 47 11.44 -3.73 -0.79
N MET A 48 12.12 -4.88 -0.66
CA MET A 48 11.57 -6.05 0.05
C MET A 48 11.48 -5.82 1.55
N SER A 49 12.49 -5.19 2.15
CA SER A 49 12.45 -4.77 3.56
C SER A 49 11.27 -3.85 3.81
N MET A 50 11.07 -2.87 2.92
CA MET A 50 9.95 -1.93 3.04
C MET A 50 8.59 -2.62 2.95
N VAL A 51 8.42 -3.58 2.04
CA VAL A 51 7.21 -4.40 1.95
C VAL A 51 6.94 -5.10 3.29
N SER A 52 7.94 -5.72 3.90
CA SER A 52 7.78 -6.38 5.21
C SER A 52 7.44 -5.40 6.33
N VAL A 53 8.09 -4.23 6.39
CA VAL A 53 7.77 -3.20 7.39
C VAL A 53 6.33 -2.72 7.24
N ILE A 54 5.90 -2.35 6.03
CA ILE A 54 4.54 -1.87 5.76
C ILE A 54 3.52 -2.96 6.11
N SER A 55 3.79 -4.20 5.71
CA SER A 55 2.93 -5.35 5.98
C SER A 55 2.75 -5.55 7.49
N ALA A 56 3.83 -5.56 8.26
CA ALA A 56 3.78 -5.63 9.73
C ALA A 56 2.99 -4.45 10.32
N CYS A 57 3.25 -3.22 9.86
CA CYS A 57 2.54 -2.02 10.32
C CYS A 57 1.04 -2.10 10.04
N SER A 58 0.63 -2.65 8.89
CA SER A 58 -0.78 -2.82 8.54
C SER A 58 -1.54 -3.79 9.45
N ARG A 59 -0.82 -4.69 10.14
CA ARG A 59 -1.40 -5.67 11.07
C ARG A 59 -1.42 -5.20 12.52
N VAL A 60 -0.60 -4.20 12.85
CA VAL A 60 -0.57 -3.60 14.18
C VAL A 60 -1.59 -2.47 14.23
N SER A 61 -2.55 -2.53 15.16
CA SER A 61 -3.56 -1.48 15.39
C SER A 61 -2.99 -0.21 16.04
N ALA A 62 -1.85 0.28 15.55
CA ALA A 62 -1.20 1.51 16.00
C ALA A 62 -1.50 2.64 15.02
N LYS A 63 -2.30 3.62 15.46
CA LYS A 63 -2.60 4.83 14.68
C LYS A 63 -1.31 5.59 14.32
N GLY A 64 -1.18 6.05 13.08
CA GLY A 64 -0.05 6.89 12.66
C GLY A 64 1.20 6.12 12.18
N LEU A 65 1.26 4.81 12.41
CA LEU A 65 2.44 4.02 12.10
C LEU A 65 2.62 3.83 10.58
N THR A 66 1.56 3.41 9.89
CA THR A 66 1.55 3.27 8.43
C THR A 66 1.88 4.60 7.74
N GLU A 67 1.38 5.73 8.26
CA GLU A 67 1.68 7.06 7.73
C GLU A 67 3.15 7.47 7.93
N SER A 68 3.73 7.10 9.06
CA SER A 68 5.15 7.36 9.36
C SER A 68 6.06 6.57 8.41
N VAL A 69 5.76 5.28 8.22
CA VAL A 69 6.49 4.42 7.27
C VAL A 69 6.29 4.89 5.83
N HIS A 70 5.07 5.26 5.44
CA HIS A 70 4.80 5.80 4.12
C HIS A 70 5.60 7.09 3.85
N SER A 71 5.72 7.97 4.84
CA SER A 71 6.56 9.17 4.73
C SER A 71 8.03 8.83 4.52
N PHE A 72 8.54 7.79 5.20
CA PHE A 72 9.90 7.28 5.00
C PHE A 72 10.10 6.70 3.59
N VAL A 73 9.14 5.90 3.12
CA VAL A 73 9.12 5.33 1.76
C VAL A 73 9.22 6.40 0.68
N ILE A 74 8.46 7.49 0.81
CA ILE A 74 8.52 8.62 -0.12
C ILE A 74 9.89 9.30 -0.05
N LYS A 75 10.41 9.58 1.16
CA LYS A 75 11.72 10.24 1.34
C LYS A 75 12.88 9.46 0.73
N ARG A 76 12.77 8.12 0.73
CA ARG A 76 13.78 7.21 0.16
C ARG A 76 13.51 6.83 -1.30
N GLY A 77 12.40 7.27 -1.89
CA GLY A 77 12.05 7.02 -3.29
C GLY A 77 11.54 5.61 -3.60
N PHE A 78 11.15 4.84 -2.59
CA PHE A 78 10.61 3.48 -2.77
C PHE A 78 9.15 3.49 -3.27
N ASP A 79 8.45 4.61 -3.22
CA ASP A 79 7.03 4.76 -3.56
C ASP A 79 6.72 4.54 -5.05
N ARG A 80 7.73 4.59 -5.92
CA ARG A 80 7.60 4.32 -7.36
C ARG A 80 7.55 2.82 -7.69
N GLY A 81 8.04 1.98 -6.79
CA GLY A 81 8.14 0.54 -6.99
C GLY A 81 6.79 -0.16 -6.83
N VAL A 82 6.46 -1.05 -7.76
CA VAL A 82 5.17 -1.78 -7.82
C VAL A 82 4.91 -2.56 -6.53
N SER A 83 5.89 -3.31 -6.03
CA SER A 83 5.73 -4.12 -4.81
C SER A 83 5.41 -3.25 -3.60
N VAL A 84 6.19 -2.18 -3.37
CA VAL A 84 6.02 -1.27 -2.24
C VAL A 84 4.69 -0.52 -2.36
N GLY A 85 4.37 0.00 -3.55
CA GLY A 85 3.11 0.69 -3.81
C GLY A 85 1.90 -0.21 -3.57
N ASN A 86 1.94 -1.45 -4.05
CA ASN A 86 0.85 -2.43 -3.85
C ASN A 86 0.66 -2.78 -2.37
N THR A 87 1.75 -2.92 -1.59
CA THR A 87 1.65 -3.15 -0.14
C THR A 87 1.11 -1.92 0.59
N LEU A 88 1.48 -0.71 0.18
CA LEU A 88 0.89 0.52 0.73
C LEU A 88 -0.60 0.62 0.42
N LEU A 89 -1.04 0.27 -0.80
CA LEU A 89 -2.45 0.25 -1.16
C LEU A 89 -3.26 -0.71 -0.27
N ASP A 90 -2.74 -1.93 -0.02
CA ASP A 90 -3.36 -2.88 0.91
C ASP A 90 -3.42 -2.34 2.35
N ALA A 91 -2.34 -1.73 2.82
CA ALA A 91 -2.28 -1.13 4.15
C ALA A 91 -3.30 0.00 4.33
N TYR A 92 -3.46 0.86 3.33
CA TYR A 92 -4.44 1.95 3.35
C TYR A 92 -5.88 1.47 3.13
N ALA A 93 -6.10 0.36 2.42
CA ALA A 93 -7.42 -0.27 2.31
C ALA A 93 -7.96 -0.66 3.70
N LYS A 94 -7.10 -1.26 4.54
CA LYS A 94 -7.43 -1.66 5.92
C LYS A 94 -7.65 -0.46 6.86
N GLY A 95 -7.12 0.72 6.50
CA GLY A 95 -7.28 1.96 7.26
C GLY A 95 -8.65 2.63 7.12
N GLY A 96 -9.55 2.08 6.29
CA GLY A 96 -10.89 2.62 6.05
C GLY A 96 -10.90 3.91 5.22
N GLU A 97 -11.96 4.69 5.34
CA GLU A 97 -12.27 5.84 4.48
C GLU A 97 -11.15 6.89 4.42
N ARG A 98 -10.46 7.10 5.55
CA ARG A 98 -9.34 8.07 5.66
C ARG A 98 -8.16 7.72 4.74
N GLY A 99 -8.04 6.45 4.35
CA GLY A 99 -6.98 5.96 3.48
C GLY A 99 -7.24 6.16 1.99
N VAL A 100 -8.48 6.42 1.57
CA VAL A 100 -8.85 6.38 0.14
C VAL A 100 -8.12 7.44 -0.68
N ALA A 101 -8.09 8.68 -0.19
CA ALA A 101 -7.40 9.78 -0.87
C ALA A 101 -5.88 9.55 -0.97
N VAL A 102 -5.29 8.88 0.03
CA VAL A 102 -3.87 8.54 0.04
C VAL A 102 -3.58 7.38 -0.91
N ALA A 103 -4.43 6.35 -0.91
CA ALA A 103 -4.35 5.22 -1.82
C ALA A 103 -4.36 5.67 -3.30
N ARG A 104 -5.21 6.63 -3.67
CA ARG A 104 -5.20 7.21 -5.02
C ARG A 104 -3.84 7.80 -5.38
N LYS A 105 -3.27 8.62 -4.50
CA LYS A 105 -1.95 9.24 -4.70
C LYS A 105 -0.84 8.20 -4.82
N ILE A 106 -0.89 7.14 -4.02
CA ILE A 106 0.07 6.02 -4.11
C ILE A 106 -0.05 5.37 -5.48
N PHE A 107 -1.26 4.99 -5.89
CA PHE A 107 -1.49 4.38 -7.19
C PHE A 107 -0.96 5.27 -8.32
N ASP A 108 -1.22 6.59 -8.29
CA ASP A 108 -0.71 7.52 -9.29
C ASP A 108 0.81 7.51 -9.42
N ARG A 109 1.53 7.32 -8.32
CA ARG A 109 3.01 7.33 -8.26
C ARG A 109 3.68 6.04 -8.69
N ILE A 110 2.98 4.91 -8.71
CA ILE A 110 3.53 3.63 -9.20
C ILE A 110 3.81 3.78 -10.70
N VAL A 111 5.05 3.51 -11.14
CA VAL A 111 5.46 3.70 -12.54
C VAL A 111 4.89 2.60 -13.43
N ASP A 112 5.25 1.35 -13.15
CA ASP A 112 4.87 0.19 -13.95
C ASP A 112 3.71 -0.58 -13.31
N LYS A 113 2.55 0.08 -13.19
CA LYS A 113 1.36 -0.50 -12.54
C LYS A 113 1.04 -1.86 -13.13
N ASP A 114 0.95 -2.87 -12.26
CA ASP A 114 0.59 -4.21 -12.66
C ASP A 114 -0.88 -4.49 -12.34
N ARG A 115 -1.36 -5.68 -12.73
CA ARG A 115 -2.73 -6.11 -12.43
C ARG A 115 -3.05 -6.04 -10.93
N VAL A 116 -2.06 -6.27 -10.06
CA VAL A 116 -2.24 -6.17 -8.61
C VAL A 116 -2.47 -4.71 -8.21
N SER A 117 -1.74 -3.74 -8.77
CA SER A 117 -1.99 -2.30 -8.55
C SER A 117 -3.43 -1.90 -8.85
N TYR A 118 -3.96 -2.31 -10.01
CA TYR A 118 -5.34 -2.01 -10.40
C TYR A 118 -6.35 -2.69 -9.47
N ASN A 119 -6.16 -3.97 -9.17
CA ASN A 119 -7.06 -4.71 -8.27
C ASN A 119 -7.06 -4.10 -6.85
N SER A 120 -5.90 -3.68 -6.35
CA SER A 120 -5.76 -3.09 -5.02
C SER A 120 -6.50 -1.76 -4.92
N ILE A 121 -6.30 -0.82 -5.85
CA ILE A 121 -7.00 0.47 -5.80
C ILE A 121 -8.51 0.32 -6.03
N MET A 122 -8.94 -0.58 -6.93
CA MET A 122 -10.35 -0.89 -7.10
C MET A 122 -10.97 -1.48 -5.83
N SER A 123 -10.23 -2.32 -5.09
CA SER A 123 -10.70 -2.90 -3.83
C SER A 123 -10.83 -1.84 -2.74
N VAL A 124 -9.90 -0.89 -2.67
CA VAL A 124 -10.01 0.28 -1.77
C VAL A 124 -11.33 1.02 -2.05
N TYR A 125 -11.62 1.34 -3.31
CA TYR A 125 -12.85 2.03 -3.66
C TYR A 125 -14.11 1.19 -3.38
N ALA A 126 -14.10 -0.10 -3.76
CA ALA A 126 -15.21 -1.01 -3.56
C ALA A 126 -15.56 -1.13 -2.06
N GLN A 127 -14.58 -1.36 -1.19
CA GLN A 127 -14.78 -1.51 0.26
C GLN A 127 -15.33 -0.24 0.92
N ASN A 128 -15.08 0.94 0.34
CA ASN A 128 -15.57 2.23 0.83
C ASN A 128 -16.84 2.70 0.12
N GLY A 129 -17.51 1.83 -0.66
CA GLY A 129 -18.75 2.17 -1.36
C GLY A 129 -18.59 3.13 -2.56
N MET A 130 -17.36 3.47 -2.92
CA MET A 130 -16.99 4.39 -4.01
C MET A 130 -17.01 3.67 -5.36
N SER A 131 -18.20 3.22 -5.74
CA SER A 131 -18.37 2.27 -6.83
C SER A 131 -18.04 2.87 -8.21
N ASN A 132 -18.29 4.17 -8.40
CA ASN A 132 -18.00 4.86 -9.65
C ASN A 132 -16.49 4.94 -9.90
N GLU A 133 -15.72 5.28 -8.87
CA GLU A 133 -14.27 5.36 -8.90
C GLU A 133 -13.65 3.99 -9.19
N ALA A 134 -14.21 2.92 -8.61
CA ALA A 134 -13.81 1.55 -8.95
C ALA A 134 -14.06 1.24 -10.43
N PHE A 135 -15.21 1.63 -10.99
CA PHE A 135 -15.52 1.43 -12.40
C PHE A 135 -14.66 2.27 -13.34
N ASP A 136 -14.32 3.49 -12.95
CA ASP A 136 -13.41 4.34 -13.73
C ASP A 136 -12.02 3.73 -13.80
N VAL A 137 -11.50 3.20 -12.70
CA VAL A 137 -10.23 2.44 -12.71
C VAL A 137 -10.34 1.19 -13.59
N PHE A 138 -11.45 0.44 -13.50
CA PHE A 138 -11.65 -0.74 -14.35
C PHE A 138 -11.67 -0.36 -15.84
N ARG A 139 -12.31 0.76 -16.20
CA ARG A 139 -12.30 1.27 -17.58
C ARG A 139 -10.89 1.63 -18.05
N ILE A 140 -10.06 2.20 -17.18
CA ILE A 140 -8.64 2.44 -17.48
C ILE A 140 -7.92 1.11 -17.77
N LEU A 141 -8.11 0.09 -16.92
CA LEU A 141 -7.49 -1.23 -17.09
C LEU A 141 -7.94 -1.93 -18.39
N VAL A 142 -9.23 -1.88 -18.74
CA VAL A 142 -9.74 -2.49 -19.98
C VAL A 142 -9.18 -1.83 -21.23
N ASN A 143 -8.87 -0.53 -21.15
CA ASN A 143 -8.26 0.22 -22.26
C ASN A 143 -6.72 0.13 -22.27
N ASP A 144 -6.12 -0.50 -21.26
CA ASP A 144 -4.67 -0.74 -21.22
C ASP A 144 -4.29 -1.86 -22.21
N LYS A 145 -3.22 -1.65 -22.98
CA LYS A 145 -2.77 -2.61 -24.00
C LYS A 145 -1.83 -3.68 -23.45
N VAL A 146 -1.28 -3.46 -22.26
CA VAL A 146 -0.23 -4.28 -21.65
C VAL A 146 -0.81 -5.10 -20.50
N VAL A 147 -1.62 -4.48 -19.64
CA VAL A 147 -2.15 -5.13 -18.44
C VAL A 147 -3.54 -5.70 -18.68
N THR A 148 -3.67 -7.03 -18.60
CA THR A 148 -4.96 -7.72 -18.76
C THR A 148 -5.67 -7.90 -17.40
N PHE A 149 -7.00 -7.82 -17.39
CA PHE A 149 -7.81 -8.19 -16.22
C PHE A 149 -7.89 -9.72 -16.01
N ASN A 150 -8.30 -10.15 -14.81
CA ASN A 150 -8.55 -11.56 -14.51
C ASN A 150 -9.80 -11.77 -13.65
N SER A 151 -10.01 -13.00 -13.19
CA SER A 151 -11.12 -13.36 -12.29
C SER A 151 -11.15 -12.51 -11.01
N ILE A 152 -9.99 -12.18 -10.43
CA ILE A 152 -9.90 -11.32 -9.23
C ILE A 152 -10.41 -9.92 -9.56
N THR A 153 -9.98 -9.35 -10.69
CA THR A 153 -10.49 -8.04 -11.16
C THR A 153 -12.01 -8.06 -11.27
N MET A 154 -12.59 -9.09 -11.89
CA MET A 154 -14.05 -9.22 -12.03
C MET A 154 -14.76 -9.33 -10.68
N SER A 155 -14.22 -10.10 -9.74
CA SER A 155 -14.76 -10.20 -8.38
C SER A 155 -14.77 -8.83 -7.68
N THR A 156 -13.69 -8.04 -7.81
CA THR A 156 -13.62 -6.70 -7.22
C THR A 156 -14.63 -5.74 -7.87
N VAL A 157 -14.81 -5.79 -9.19
CA VAL A 157 -15.82 -4.99 -9.90
C VAL A 157 -17.24 -5.38 -9.48
N LEU A 158 -17.52 -6.68 -9.33
CA LEU A 158 -18.82 -7.15 -8.85
C LEU A 158 -19.10 -6.70 -7.42
N LEU A 159 -18.09 -6.67 -6.55
CA LEU A 159 -18.20 -6.11 -5.20
C LEU A 159 -18.55 -4.62 -5.23
N ALA A 160 -17.91 -3.83 -6.09
CA ALA A 160 -18.29 -2.44 -6.28
C ALA A 160 -19.74 -2.29 -6.78
N ALA A 161 -20.15 -3.14 -7.74
CA ALA A 161 -21.50 -3.11 -8.28
C ALA A 161 -22.58 -3.44 -7.24
N SER A 162 -22.32 -4.40 -6.35
CA SER A 162 -23.27 -4.76 -5.30
C SER A 162 -23.50 -3.61 -4.33
N HIS A 163 -22.43 -2.89 -3.93
CA HIS A 163 -22.54 -1.69 -3.09
C HIS A 163 -23.30 -0.56 -3.78
N SER A 164 -23.06 -0.30 -5.07
CA SER A 164 -23.84 0.67 -5.84
C SER A 164 -25.33 0.29 -5.92
N GLY A 165 -25.63 -1.00 -6.10
CA GLY A 165 -27.00 -1.51 -6.15
C GLY A 165 -27.73 -1.33 -4.83
N ALA A 166 -27.08 -1.68 -3.71
CA ALA A 166 -27.61 -1.49 -2.36
C ALA A 166 -27.85 0.00 -2.05
N LEU A 167 -26.91 0.88 -2.41
CA LEU A 167 -27.05 2.32 -2.21
C LEU A 167 -28.23 2.90 -3.02
N ARG A 168 -28.44 2.43 -4.25
CA ARG A 168 -29.57 2.86 -5.08
C ARG A 168 -30.90 2.47 -4.45
N ILE A 169 -31.02 1.24 -3.92
CA ILE A 169 -32.23 0.78 -3.25
C ILE A 169 -32.49 1.62 -1.99
N GLY A 170 -31.48 1.87 -1.16
CA GLY A 170 -31.61 2.69 0.05
C GLY A 170 -32.12 4.11 -0.24
N LYS A 171 -31.64 4.74 -1.32
CA LYS A 171 -32.12 6.06 -1.77
C LYS A 171 -33.56 6.08 -2.28
N CYS A 172 -34.10 4.96 -2.76
CA CYS A 172 -35.49 4.86 -3.17
C CYS A 172 -36.45 4.67 -1.99
N ILE A 173 -35.96 4.15 -0.86
CA ILE A 173 -36.76 3.89 0.34
C ILE A 173 -36.84 5.14 1.23
N HIS A 174 -35.79 5.95 1.27
CA HIS A 174 -35.76 7.25 1.96
C HIS A 174 -36.58 8.29 1.19
#